data_AF-A0A1F8TWN9-F1
#
_entry.id   AF-A0A1F8TWN9-F1
#
_cell.length_a   1.000
_cell.length_b   1.000
_cell.length_c   1.000
_cell.angle_alpha   90.00
_cell.angle_beta   90.00
_cell.angle_gamma   90.00
#
_symmetry.space_group_name_H-M   'P 1'
#
loop_
_entity.id
_entity.type
_entity.pdbx_description
1 polymer ?
#
loop_
_entity_poly.entity_id
_entity_poly.type
_entity_poly.pdbx_seq_one_letter_code
_entity_poly.pdbx_strand_id
1 'polypeptide(L)'
;MNIEWNIETFILLGGAGISFIASMFVMKISWKQYGILYITAAIIGEILDIVFVKLDLFYYPYKLFHNMPISPYTLVMTIFPFYVIFGVRYSPMPWKYKFPFYMTIIHLGMTGEVLAQYFTKVIEYGEHWDTWDSYIWWWLFILGFELVGGLIVSKEYRTPISEDVFKYGNLGWYITQFIFTATVFLGGVLLGTKI
;
A
#
# COMPACT_ATOMS: atom_id res chain seq x y z
N MET A 1 5.17 -5.58 -24.34
CA MET A 1 5.22 -5.81 -22.88
C MET A 1 6.61 -6.30 -22.54
N ASN A 2 7.18 -5.83 -21.44
CA ASN A 2 8.44 -6.31 -20.88
C ASN A 2 8.12 -7.44 -19.91
N ILE A 3 7.96 -8.65 -20.43
CA ILE A 3 7.78 -9.87 -19.62
C ILE A 3 9.01 -10.71 -19.88
N GLU A 4 9.88 -10.77 -18.88
CA GLU A 4 11.11 -11.54 -18.92
C GLU A 4 11.13 -12.52 -17.73
N TRP A 5 12.07 -13.46 -17.75
CA TRP A 5 12.25 -14.41 -16.65
C TRP A 5 13.13 -13.79 -15.54
N ASN A 6 12.67 -12.68 -14.98
CA ASN A 6 13.38 -11.89 -13.96
C ASN A 6 12.50 -11.62 -12.74
N ILE A 7 13.13 -11.23 -11.63
CA ILE A 7 12.45 -11.04 -10.34
C ILE A 7 11.43 -9.89 -10.41
N GLU A 8 11.71 -8.84 -11.18
CA GLU A 8 10.83 -7.68 -11.37
C GLU A 8 9.51 -8.09 -12.00
N THR A 9 9.54 -8.94 -13.04
CA THR A 9 8.33 -9.45 -13.70
C THR A 9 7.47 -10.25 -12.72
N PHE A 10 8.09 -11.12 -11.92
CA PHE A 10 7.35 -11.91 -10.92
C PHE A 10 6.75 -11.04 -9.83
N ILE A 11 7.47 -10.01 -9.36
CA ILE A 11 6.96 -9.07 -8.36
C ILE A 11 5.81 -8.24 -8.93
N LEU A 12 5.94 -7.70 -10.15
CA LEU A 12 4.91 -6.87 -10.76
C LEU A 12 3.64 -7.67 -11.06
N LEU A 13 3.77 -8.85 -11.69
CA LEU A 13 2.62 -9.70 -12.00
C LEU A 13 2.02 -10.35 -10.76
N GLY A 14 2.87 -10.84 -9.85
CA GLY A 14 2.43 -11.47 -8.61
C GLY A 14 1.74 -10.47 -7.68
N GLY A 15 2.36 -9.31 -7.46
CA GLY A 15 1.78 -8.22 -6.66
C GLY A 15 0.47 -7.72 -7.23
N ALA A 16 0.41 -7.47 -8.55
CA ALA A 16 -0.82 -7.04 -9.20
C ALA A 16 -1.91 -8.12 -9.15
N GLY A 17 -1.57 -9.38 -9.45
CA GLY A 17 -2.50 -10.50 -9.47
C GLY A 17 -3.10 -10.79 -8.09
N ILE A 18 -2.25 -10.89 -7.06
CA ILE A 18 -2.68 -11.14 -5.67
C ILE A 18 -3.56 -9.99 -5.18
N SER A 19 -3.13 -8.74 -5.39
CA SER A 19 -3.89 -7.57 -4.92
C SER A 19 -5.22 -7.40 -5.65
N PHE A 20 -5.25 -7.71 -6.95
CA PHE A 20 -6.49 -7.74 -7.73
C PHE A 20 -7.45 -8.81 -7.21
N ILE A 21 -6.99 -10.05 -7.04
CA ILE A 21 -7.81 -11.15 -6.51
C ILE A 21 -8.32 -10.82 -5.11
N ALA A 22 -7.45 -10.33 -4.22
CA ALA A 22 -7.82 -9.93 -2.88
C ALA A 22 -8.84 -8.78 -2.88
N SER A 23 -8.71 -7.84 -3.82
CA SER A 23 -9.68 -6.76 -4.00
C SER A 23 -11.05 -7.27 -4.44
N MET A 24 -11.09 -8.26 -5.34
CA MET A 24 -12.35 -8.90 -5.76
C MET A 24 -13.08 -9.55 -4.58
N PHE A 25 -12.34 -10.13 -3.62
CA PHE A 25 -12.93 -10.70 -2.40
C PHE A 25 -13.57 -9.66 -1.48
N VAL A 26 -13.09 -8.41 -1.49
CA VAL A 26 -13.71 -7.30 -0.75
C VAL A 26 -14.87 -6.72 -1.55
N MET A 27 -14.66 -6.46 -2.86
CA MET A 27 -15.67 -5.84 -3.73
C MET A 27 -16.92 -6.70 -3.90
N LYS A 28 -16.84 -8.04 -3.86
CA LYS A 28 -18.03 -8.91 -3.97
C LYS A 28 -19.10 -8.65 -2.91
N ILE A 29 -18.74 -8.01 -1.79
CA ILE A 29 -19.63 -7.73 -0.66
C ILE A 29 -20.57 -6.58 -1.00
N SER A 30 -20.04 -5.52 -1.63
CA SER A 30 -20.81 -4.41 -2.18
C SER A 30 -20.04 -3.83 -3.36
N TRP A 31 -20.31 -4.39 -4.54
CA TRP A 31 -19.54 -4.06 -5.75
C TRP A 31 -19.66 -2.58 -6.12
N LYS A 32 -20.80 -1.94 -5.81
CA LYS A 32 -21.00 -0.51 -6.05
C LYS A 32 -20.13 0.33 -5.13
N GLN A 33 -20.25 0.15 -3.82
CA GLN A 33 -19.57 1.05 -2.87
C GLN A 33 -18.06 0.81 -2.83
N TYR A 34 -17.64 -0.45 -2.75
CA TYR A 34 -16.21 -0.78 -2.79
C TYR A 34 -15.62 -0.60 -4.19
N GLY A 35 -16.39 -0.81 -5.26
CA GLY A 35 -15.91 -0.55 -6.63
C GLY A 35 -15.69 0.93 -6.89
N ILE A 36 -16.61 1.81 -6.45
CA ILE A 36 -16.41 3.26 -6.53
C ILE A 36 -15.16 3.65 -5.73
N LEU A 37 -15.05 3.19 -4.49
CA LEU A 37 -13.89 3.48 -3.64
C LEU A 37 -12.57 2.99 -4.28
N TYR A 38 -12.57 1.78 -4.85
CA TYR A 38 -11.41 1.21 -5.56
C TYR A 38 -11.01 2.08 -6.75
N ILE A 39 -11.97 2.43 -7.61
CA ILE A 39 -11.69 3.23 -8.82
C ILE A 39 -11.17 4.62 -8.44
N THR A 40 -11.79 5.27 -7.43
CA THR A 40 -11.32 6.55 -6.93
C THR A 40 -9.90 6.46 -6.38
N ALA A 41 -9.59 5.40 -5.60
CA ALA A 41 -8.24 5.15 -5.11
C ALA A 41 -7.24 4.89 -6.24
N ALA A 42 -7.64 4.13 -7.26
CA ALA A 42 -6.77 3.81 -8.41
C ALA A 42 -6.44 5.08 -9.19
N ILE A 43 -7.44 5.91 -9.49
CA ILE A 43 -7.25 7.16 -10.23
C ILE A 43 -6.39 8.14 -9.44
N ILE A 44 -6.69 8.37 -8.15
CA ILE A 44 -5.93 9.33 -7.33
C ILE A 44 -4.50 8.82 -7.11
N GLY A 45 -4.34 7.53 -6.81
CA GLY A 45 -3.02 6.90 -6.66
C GLY A 45 -2.16 7.06 -7.91
N GLU A 46 -2.74 6.77 -9.09
CA GLU A 46 -2.04 6.93 -10.37
C GLU A 46 -1.68 8.40 -10.66
N ILE A 47 -2.58 9.35 -10.34
CA ILE A 47 -2.29 10.77 -10.52
C ILE A 47 -1.12 11.20 -9.63
N LEU A 48 -1.13 10.81 -8.36
CA LEU A 48 -0.05 11.12 -7.42
C LEU A 48 1.27 10.50 -7.88
N ASP A 49 1.24 9.23 -8.31
CA ASP A 49 2.40 8.53 -8.84
C ASP A 49 3.03 9.26 -10.03
N ILE A 50 2.20 9.62 -11.02
CA ILE A 50 2.64 10.38 -12.19
C ILE A 50 3.22 11.74 -11.78
N VAL A 51 2.64 12.41 -10.80
CA VAL A 51 3.16 13.69 -10.28
C VAL A 51 4.52 13.49 -9.64
N PHE A 52 4.69 12.47 -8.81
CA PHE A 52 5.97 12.21 -8.13
C PHE A 52 7.08 11.82 -9.09
N VAL A 53 6.80 10.97 -10.09
CA VAL A 53 7.77 10.64 -11.14
C VAL A 53 8.15 11.87 -11.97
N LYS A 54 7.19 12.75 -12.27
CA LYS A 54 7.47 14.01 -13.01
C LYS A 54 8.27 15.03 -12.21
N LEU A 55 8.24 14.93 -10.89
CA LEU A 55 9.02 15.77 -9.97
C LEU A 55 10.37 15.13 -9.63
N ASP A 56 10.77 14.06 -10.34
CA ASP A 56 12.04 13.37 -10.14
C ASP A 56 12.21 12.81 -8.71
N LEU A 57 11.09 12.54 -8.03
CA LEU A 57 11.09 12.00 -6.66
C LEU A 57 11.40 10.50 -6.68
N PHE A 58 10.88 9.76 -7.63
CA PHE A 58 11.28 8.37 -7.85
C PHE A 58 11.07 7.94 -9.31
N TYR A 59 11.69 6.82 -9.64
CA TYR A 59 11.75 6.26 -10.98
C TYR A 59 11.33 4.81 -10.98
N TYR A 60 10.84 4.36 -12.13
CA TYR A 60 10.52 2.96 -12.40
C TYR A 60 11.37 2.44 -13.54
N PRO A 61 12.62 2.00 -13.27
CA PRO A 61 13.52 1.51 -14.30
C PRO A 61 12.97 0.27 -15.02
N TYR A 62 12.23 -0.59 -14.31
CA TYR A 62 11.56 -1.75 -14.87
C TYR A 62 10.04 -1.60 -14.86
N LYS A 63 9.41 -1.65 -16.05
CA LYS A 63 7.96 -1.55 -16.25
C LYS A 63 7.46 -2.63 -17.19
N LEU A 64 6.35 -3.30 -16.86
CA LEU A 64 5.70 -4.30 -17.74
C LEU A 64 5.28 -3.73 -19.10
N PHE A 65 4.96 -2.45 -19.18
CA PHE A 65 4.55 -1.78 -20.42
C PHE A 65 5.57 -0.71 -20.82
N HIS A 66 6.58 -1.08 -21.61
CA HIS A 66 7.63 -0.14 -22.08
C HIS A 66 7.09 1.11 -22.78
N ASN A 67 5.95 1.01 -23.47
CA ASN A 67 5.35 2.14 -24.20
C ASN A 67 4.56 3.09 -23.31
N MET A 68 4.42 2.77 -22.00
CA MET A 68 3.79 3.66 -21.03
C MET A 68 4.88 4.53 -20.37
N PRO A 69 4.78 5.86 -20.52
CA PRO A 69 5.95 6.72 -20.35
C PRO A 69 6.42 6.84 -18.89
N ILE A 70 5.56 6.65 -17.88
CA ILE A 70 5.84 7.21 -16.54
C ILE A 70 5.74 6.17 -15.41
N SER A 71 4.65 5.40 -15.33
CA SER A 71 4.30 4.60 -14.13
C SER A 71 4.12 3.10 -14.41
N PRO A 72 4.32 2.20 -13.43
CA PRO A 72 3.87 0.81 -13.45
C PRO A 72 2.37 0.73 -13.11
N TYR A 73 1.53 1.24 -14.01
CA TYR A 73 0.07 1.32 -13.86
C TYR A 73 -0.58 0.07 -13.24
N THR A 74 -0.13 -1.13 -13.63
CA THR A 74 -0.68 -2.39 -13.11
C THR A 74 -0.51 -2.56 -11.62
N LEU A 75 0.63 -2.15 -11.07
CA LEU A 75 0.92 -2.30 -9.66
C LEU A 75 0.19 -1.22 -8.85
N VAL A 76 0.27 0.03 -9.32
CA VAL A 76 -0.35 1.18 -8.64
C VAL A 76 -1.87 1.03 -8.61
N MET A 77 -2.49 0.68 -9.74
CA MET A 77 -3.94 0.49 -9.85
C MET A 77 -4.48 -0.77 -9.19
N THR A 78 -3.64 -1.61 -8.57
CA THR A 78 -4.08 -2.81 -7.85
C THR A 78 -3.70 -2.78 -6.38
N ILE A 79 -2.44 -2.49 -6.03
CA ILE A 79 -1.94 -2.52 -4.65
C ILE A 79 -2.56 -1.41 -3.81
N PHE A 80 -2.48 -0.15 -4.23
CA PHE A 80 -2.99 0.97 -3.42
C PHE A 80 -4.51 0.90 -3.24
N PRO A 81 -5.32 0.64 -4.29
CA PRO A 81 -6.75 0.44 -4.14
C PRO A 81 -7.10 -0.74 -3.23
N PHE A 82 -6.34 -1.84 -3.32
CA PHE A 82 -6.50 -2.98 -2.42
C PHE A 82 -6.35 -2.56 -0.95
N TYR A 83 -5.24 -1.89 -0.61
CA TYR A 83 -5.00 -1.41 0.75
C TYR A 83 -6.09 -0.46 1.23
N VAL A 84 -6.60 0.41 0.36
CA VAL A 84 -7.72 1.31 0.68
C VAL A 84 -8.99 0.54 1.02
N ILE A 85 -9.46 -0.35 0.13
CA ILE A 85 -10.73 -1.04 0.38
C ILE A 85 -10.62 -2.05 1.52
N PHE A 86 -9.45 -2.68 1.70
CA PHE A 86 -9.16 -3.54 2.83
C PHE A 86 -9.16 -2.73 4.13
N GLY A 87 -8.46 -1.59 4.13
CA GLY A 87 -8.39 -0.67 5.26
C GLY A 87 -9.77 -0.20 5.70
N VAL A 88 -10.57 0.35 4.78
CA VAL A 88 -11.93 0.85 5.07
C VAL A 88 -12.86 -0.26 5.56
N ARG A 89 -12.72 -1.47 5.04
CA ARG A 89 -13.55 -2.60 5.44
C ARG A 89 -13.30 -3.03 6.87
N TYR A 90 -12.03 -3.13 7.26
CA TYR A 90 -11.62 -3.78 8.52
C TYR A 90 -11.14 -2.79 9.60
N SER A 91 -11.02 -1.50 9.29
CA SER A 91 -10.54 -0.51 10.25
C SER A 91 -11.42 -0.50 11.51
N PRO A 92 -10.83 -0.50 12.72
CA PRO A 92 -11.59 -0.40 13.96
C PRO A 92 -12.46 0.85 14.00
N MET A 93 -13.57 0.82 14.75
CA MET A 93 -14.46 1.98 14.83
C MET A 93 -13.81 3.17 15.55
N PRO A 94 -13.20 3.03 16.75
CA PRO A 94 -12.58 4.17 17.41
C PRO A 94 -11.22 4.51 16.80
N TRP A 95 -10.97 5.82 16.66
CA TRP A 95 -9.74 6.34 16.07
C TRP A 95 -8.46 5.86 16.77
N LYS A 96 -8.50 5.71 18.10
CA LYS A 96 -7.35 5.24 18.89
C LYS A 96 -6.84 3.85 18.47
N TYR A 97 -7.68 3.01 17.87
CA TYR A 97 -7.28 1.69 17.36
C TYR A 97 -7.10 1.67 15.83
N LYS A 98 -7.56 2.70 15.12
CA LYS A 98 -7.25 2.86 13.69
C LYS A 98 -5.76 3.12 13.48
N PHE A 99 -5.12 3.87 14.38
CA PHE A 99 -3.68 4.14 14.29
C PHE A 99 -2.83 2.86 14.28
N PRO A 100 -2.90 1.94 15.28
CA PRO A 100 -2.13 0.70 15.24
C PRO A 100 -2.51 -0.21 14.06
N PHE A 101 -3.79 -0.21 13.65
CA PHE A 101 -4.23 -0.94 12.45
C PHE A 101 -3.56 -0.43 11.17
N TYR A 102 -3.63 0.88 10.91
CA TYR A 102 -3.00 1.47 9.72
C TYR A 102 -1.48 1.46 9.79
N MET A 103 -0.89 1.61 10.97
CA MET A 103 0.54 1.42 11.18
C MET A 103 0.96 0.03 10.70
N THR A 104 0.21 -1.01 11.06
CA THR A 104 0.51 -2.38 10.60
C THR A 104 0.46 -2.46 9.07
N ILE A 105 -0.60 -1.94 8.46
CA ILE A 105 -0.80 -1.97 7.00
C ILE A 105 0.31 -1.20 6.27
N ILE A 106 0.60 0.02 6.70
CA ILE A 106 1.59 0.90 6.07
C ILE A 106 2.99 0.32 6.19
N HIS A 107 3.35 -0.25 7.35
CA HIS A 107 4.65 -0.87 7.53
C HIS A 107 4.83 -2.11 6.63
N LEU A 108 3.77 -2.90 6.38
CA LEU A 108 3.83 -3.99 5.40
C LEU A 108 4.02 -3.48 3.97
N GLY A 109 3.28 -2.43 3.59
CA GLY A 109 3.42 -1.77 2.30
C GLY A 109 4.82 -1.21 2.06
N MET A 110 5.31 -0.42 3.02
CA MET A 110 6.66 0.16 2.98
C MET A 110 7.77 -0.89 3.02
N THR A 111 7.57 -2.00 3.72
CA THR A 111 8.54 -3.10 3.66
C THR A 111 8.62 -3.66 2.24
N GLY A 112 7.47 -3.86 1.59
CA GLY A 112 7.44 -4.27 0.19
C GLY A 112 8.16 -3.28 -0.73
N GLU A 113 7.92 -1.98 -0.53
CA GLU A 113 8.56 -0.90 -1.31
C GLU A 113 10.07 -0.84 -1.09
N VAL A 114 10.55 -0.87 0.17
CA VAL A 114 11.98 -0.87 0.51
C VAL A 114 12.68 -2.11 -0.02
N LEU A 115 12.07 -3.29 0.10
CA LEU A 115 12.62 -4.51 -0.48
C LEU A 115 12.69 -4.42 -2.01
N ALA A 116 11.66 -3.88 -2.66
CA ALA A 116 11.68 -3.64 -4.10
C ALA A 116 12.78 -2.65 -4.49
N GLN A 117 12.95 -1.56 -3.73
CA GLN A 117 13.96 -0.54 -3.94
C GLN A 117 15.39 -1.08 -3.76
N TYR A 118 15.58 -1.99 -2.81
CA TYR A 118 16.92 -2.49 -2.47
C TYR A 118 17.36 -3.68 -3.32
N PHE A 119 16.42 -4.57 -3.68
CA PHE A 119 16.73 -5.84 -4.33
C PHE A 119 16.34 -5.92 -5.81
N THR A 120 15.70 -4.90 -6.37
CA THR A 120 15.12 -4.95 -7.71
C THR A 120 15.21 -3.61 -8.42
N LYS A 121 14.89 -3.61 -9.72
CA LYS A 121 14.72 -2.38 -10.52
C LYS A 121 13.27 -1.94 -10.65
N VAL A 122 12.39 -2.41 -9.77
CA VAL A 122 10.98 -2.00 -9.79
C VAL A 122 10.89 -0.52 -9.48
N ILE A 123 11.49 -0.03 -8.39
CA ILE A 123 11.43 1.38 -7.98
C ILE A 123 12.82 1.85 -7.53
N GLU A 124 13.19 3.06 -7.89
CA GLU A 124 14.42 3.72 -7.42
C GLU A 124 14.07 5.14 -6.97
N TYR A 125 14.48 5.52 -5.75
CA TYR A 125 14.25 6.89 -5.28
C TYR A 125 15.25 7.87 -5.91
N GLY A 126 14.77 9.08 -6.20
CA GLY A 126 15.57 10.20 -6.67
C GLY A 126 16.37 10.86 -5.56
N GLU A 127 17.03 11.98 -5.88
CA GLU A 127 17.98 12.63 -4.97
C GLU A 127 17.31 13.26 -3.73
N HIS A 128 16.07 13.72 -3.85
CA HIS A 128 15.35 14.44 -2.80
C HIS A 128 14.17 13.68 -2.22
N TRP A 129 14.12 12.36 -2.44
CA TRP A 129 13.09 11.50 -1.91
C TRP A 129 13.73 10.31 -1.24
N ASP A 130 13.20 9.95 -0.09
CA ASP A 130 13.65 8.76 0.63
C ASP A 130 12.48 7.91 1.14
N THR A 131 12.83 6.86 1.88
CA THR A 131 11.85 5.96 2.49
C THR A 131 10.91 6.70 3.45
N TRP A 132 11.38 7.75 4.11
CA TRP A 132 10.58 8.53 5.04
C TRP A 132 9.53 9.35 4.28
N ASP A 133 9.89 9.97 3.16
CA ASP A 133 8.93 10.69 2.32
C ASP A 133 7.82 9.76 1.82
N SER A 134 8.18 8.60 1.26
CA SER A 134 7.21 7.56 0.87
C SER A 134 6.33 7.14 2.06
N TYR A 135 6.92 6.88 3.22
CA TYR A 135 6.19 6.47 4.43
C TYR A 135 5.11 7.50 4.83
N ILE A 136 5.43 8.79 4.79
CA ILE A 136 4.47 9.85 5.08
C ILE A 136 3.35 9.87 4.04
N TRP A 137 3.67 9.71 2.76
CA TRP A 137 2.66 9.67 1.71
C TRP A 137 1.73 8.46 1.79
N TRP A 138 2.23 7.29 2.21
CA TRP A 138 1.40 6.14 2.56
C TRP A 138 0.37 6.47 3.64
N TRP A 139 0.79 7.17 4.70
CA TRP A 139 -0.12 7.65 5.75
C TRP A 139 -1.16 8.61 5.22
N LEU A 140 -0.74 9.64 4.49
CA LEU A 140 -1.65 10.65 3.93
C LEU A 140 -2.69 10.02 3.01
N PHE A 141 -2.24 9.13 2.11
CA PHE A 141 -3.09 8.45 1.16
C PHE A 141 -4.13 7.56 1.87
N ILE A 142 -3.68 6.65 2.74
CA ILE A 142 -4.58 5.70 3.39
C ILE A 142 -5.53 6.38 4.38
N LEU A 143 -5.07 7.35 5.18
CA LEU A 143 -5.94 8.08 6.10
C LEU A 143 -6.94 8.99 5.37
N GLY A 144 -6.51 9.63 4.28
CA GLY A 144 -7.41 10.38 3.41
C GLY A 144 -8.54 9.48 2.88
N PHE A 145 -8.18 8.28 2.43
CA PHE A 145 -9.15 7.30 1.95
C PHE A 145 -9.97 6.62 3.04
N GLU A 146 -9.52 6.59 4.29
CA GLU A 146 -10.38 6.17 5.42
C GLU A 146 -11.52 7.16 5.63
N LEU A 147 -11.26 8.47 5.50
CA LEU A 147 -12.30 9.50 5.58
C LEU A 147 -13.26 9.41 4.39
N VAL A 148 -12.74 9.30 3.16
CA VAL A 148 -13.55 9.14 1.94
C VAL A 148 -14.36 7.85 1.99
N GLY A 149 -13.73 6.75 2.39
CA GLY A 149 -14.38 5.45 2.62
C GLY A 149 -15.48 5.56 3.65
N GLY A 150 -15.25 6.33 4.73
CA GLY A 150 -16.21 6.87 5.71
C GLY A 150 -17.56 7.30 5.12
N LEU A 151 -17.50 7.99 3.98
CA LEU A 151 -18.65 8.59 3.29
C LEU A 151 -19.26 7.66 2.24
N ILE A 152 -18.44 6.85 1.57
CA ILE A 152 -18.88 6.01 0.44
C ILE A 152 -19.45 4.67 0.91
N VAL A 153 -18.83 4.04 1.92
CA VAL A 153 -19.15 2.67 2.33
C VAL A 153 -20.07 2.66 3.55
N SER A 154 -21.29 2.16 3.40
CA SER A 154 -22.26 2.01 4.50
C SER A 154 -21.72 1.12 5.61
N LYS A 155 -22.19 1.37 6.84
CA LYS A 155 -21.76 0.59 8.02
C LYS A 155 -22.06 -0.90 7.90
N GLU A 156 -23.16 -1.31 7.24
CA GLU A 156 -23.48 -2.73 7.06
C GLU A 156 -22.47 -3.51 6.20
N TYR A 157 -21.72 -2.83 5.33
CA TYR A 157 -20.73 -3.47 4.47
C TYR A 157 -19.32 -3.45 5.07
N ARG A 158 -19.14 -2.83 6.23
CA ARG A 158 -17.88 -2.86 6.98
C ARG A 158 -17.89 -4.01 7.97
N THR A 159 -16.72 -4.48 8.31
CA THR A 159 -16.52 -5.50 9.35
C THR A 159 -15.33 -5.06 10.21
N PRO A 160 -15.47 -4.00 11.03
CA PRO A 160 -14.40 -3.48 11.85
C PRO A 160 -13.81 -4.58 12.73
N ILE A 161 -12.48 -4.66 12.79
CA ILE A 161 -11.81 -5.53 13.76
C ILE A 161 -12.15 -5.05 15.17
N SER A 162 -12.45 -6.00 16.07
CA SER A 162 -12.76 -5.67 17.46
C SER A 162 -11.60 -4.94 18.12
N GLU A 163 -11.93 -3.92 18.89
CA GLU A 163 -11.00 -3.14 19.71
C GLU A 163 -10.17 -3.99 20.66
N ASP A 164 -10.77 -5.09 21.15
CA ASP A 164 -10.11 -6.01 22.07
C ASP A 164 -8.84 -6.61 21.47
N VAL A 165 -8.81 -6.84 20.16
CA VAL A 165 -7.66 -7.42 19.45
C VAL A 165 -6.39 -6.57 19.62
N PHE A 166 -6.53 -5.26 19.80
CA PHE A 166 -5.43 -4.30 19.94
C PHE A 166 -5.07 -3.98 21.40
N LYS A 167 -5.79 -4.54 22.38
CA LYS A 167 -5.46 -4.36 23.81
C LYS A 167 -4.19 -5.13 24.17
N TYR A 168 -3.43 -4.58 25.11
CA TYR A 168 -2.21 -5.19 25.61
C TYR A 168 -2.46 -6.64 26.06
N GLY A 169 -1.54 -7.54 25.70
CA GLY A 169 -1.64 -8.97 26.02
C GLY A 169 -2.43 -9.82 25.01
N ASN A 170 -3.16 -9.21 24.08
CA ASN A 170 -3.85 -9.94 23.01
C ASN A 170 -2.96 -10.14 21.78
N LEU A 171 -3.27 -11.17 20.99
CA LEU A 171 -2.46 -11.57 19.84
C LEU A 171 -2.27 -10.45 18.81
N GLY A 172 -3.33 -9.68 18.52
CA GLY A 172 -3.24 -8.58 17.57
C GLY A 172 -2.29 -7.47 18.00
N TRP A 173 -2.25 -7.16 19.30
CA TRP A 173 -1.26 -6.23 19.85
C TRP A 173 0.17 -6.73 19.60
N TYR A 174 0.47 -8.01 19.90
CA TYR A 174 1.79 -8.59 19.62
C TYR A 174 2.14 -8.56 18.14
N ILE A 175 1.20 -8.88 17.25
CA ILE A 175 1.41 -8.84 15.80
C ILE A 175 1.74 -7.42 15.34
N THR A 176 0.97 -6.42 15.76
CA THR A 176 1.21 -5.02 15.41
C THR A 176 2.57 -4.54 15.92
N GLN A 177 2.93 -4.85 17.17
CA GLN A 177 4.24 -4.48 17.73
C GLN A 177 5.38 -5.17 17.00
N PHE A 178 5.26 -6.47 16.73
CA PHE A 178 6.27 -7.22 15.98
C PHE A 178 6.48 -6.64 14.59
N ILE A 179 5.41 -6.40 13.83
CA ILE A 179 5.51 -5.80 12.49
C ILE A 179 6.16 -4.43 12.58
N PHE A 180 5.71 -3.56 13.48
CA PHE A 180 6.30 -2.23 13.65
C PHE A 180 7.80 -2.31 13.98
N THR A 181 8.18 -3.05 15.02
CA THR A 181 9.57 -3.14 15.46
C THR A 181 10.46 -3.80 14.41
N ALA A 182 10.02 -4.92 13.81
CA ALA A 182 10.81 -5.62 12.81
C ALA A 182 11.03 -4.76 11.56
N THR A 183 10.00 -4.06 11.09
CA THR A 183 10.09 -3.25 9.87
C THR A 183 10.89 -1.96 10.10
N VAL A 184 10.78 -1.32 11.26
CA VAL A 184 11.65 -0.19 11.63
C VAL A 184 13.11 -0.65 11.74
N PHE A 185 13.36 -1.79 12.38
CA PHE A 185 14.71 -2.35 12.48
C PHE A 185 15.29 -2.69 11.10
N LEU A 186 14.54 -3.42 10.27
CA LEU A 186 14.97 -3.80 8.92
C LEU A 186 15.17 -2.59 8.02
N GLY A 187 14.28 -1.60 8.07
CA GLY A 187 14.46 -0.33 7.38
C GLY A 187 15.74 0.37 7.81
N GLY A 188 15.99 0.47 9.11
CA GLY A 188 17.23 1.04 9.64
C GLY A 188 18.49 0.29 9.20
N VAL A 189 18.46 -1.05 9.18
CA VAL A 189 19.57 -1.88 8.69
C VAL A 189 19.78 -1.65 7.20
N LEU A 190 18.76 -1.85 6.36
CA LEU A 190 18.90 -1.75 4.89
C LEU A 190 19.32 -0.34 4.44
N LEU A 191 18.79 0.70 5.07
CA LEU A 191 19.13 2.08 4.74
C LEU A 191 20.49 2.50 5.33
N GLY A 192 20.85 1.98 6.49
CA GLY A 192 22.13 2.27 7.16
C GLY A 192 23.32 1.46 6.61
N THR A 193 23.08 0.32 5.95
CA THR A 193 24.13 -0.51 5.33
C THR A 193 24.54 -0.07 3.92
N LYS A 194 24.08 1.10 3.45
CA LYS A 194 24.71 1.76 2.29
C LYS A 194 26.14 2.19 2.65
N ILE A 195 27.07 1.22 2.58
CA ILE A 195 28.53 1.37 2.41
C ILE A 195 28.82 1.11 0.94
#